data_AF-A0A355BKF8-F1
#
_entry.id   AF-A0A355BKF8-F1
#
_cell.length_a   1.000
_cell.length_b   1.000
_cell.length_c   1.000
_cell.angle_alpha   90.00
_cell.angle_beta   90.00
_cell.angle_gamma   90.00
#
_symmetry.space_group_name_H-M   'P 1'
#
loop_
_entity.id
_entity.type
_entity.pdbx_description
1 polymer ?
#
loop_
_entity_poly.entity_id
_entity_poly.type
_entity_poly.pdbx_seq_one_letter_code
_entity_poly.pdbx_strand_id
1 'polypeptide(L)'
;MRDDTAPTGRGKKILTVILIAANLLMLVVGIITIPPNMQRSAEKTGAPLAPPVAAQVPLSTGERPDLEDFLWYTEDVFYDGVPTDAVFIENFGVITGGWKGLIIYDPDNAYGANALEFLNVSIAGKADNLSLTLDWY
;
A
#
# COMPACT_ATOMS: atom_id res chain seq x y z
N MET A 1 -40.53 -38.40 32.01
CA MET A 1 -39.80 -37.13 32.12
C MET A 1 -38.36 -37.41 31.72
N ARG A 2 -37.88 -36.80 30.64
CA ARG A 2 -36.47 -36.86 30.21
C ARG A 2 -35.87 -35.50 30.53
N ASP A 3 -34.74 -35.50 31.23
CA ASP A 3 -34.01 -34.29 31.59
C ASP A 3 -33.07 -33.90 30.44
N ASP A 4 -33.33 -32.72 29.86
CA ASP A 4 -32.44 -32.07 28.89
C ASP A 4 -31.40 -31.23 29.66
N THR A 5 -30.14 -31.67 29.65
CA THR A 5 -29.01 -30.85 30.12
C THR A 5 -28.21 -30.33 28.93
N ALA A 6 -28.30 -29.02 28.69
CA ALA A 6 -27.53 -28.32 27.67
C ALA A 6 -26.06 -28.13 28.09
N PRO A 7 -25.06 -28.27 27.19
CA PRO A 7 -23.66 -28.10 27.52
C PRO A 7 -23.25 -26.62 27.39
N THR A 8 -23.46 -25.84 28.44
CA THR A 8 -23.12 -24.40 28.45
C THR A 8 -21.71 -24.15 29.02
N GLY A 9 -20.84 -23.48 28.25
CA GLY A 9 -19.82 -22.57 28.82
C GLY A 9 -18.34 -23.00 28.81
N ARG A 10 -17.99 -24.27 28.55
CA ARG A 10 -16.58 -24.72 28.60
C ARG A 10 -15.80 -24.40 27.32
N GLY A 11 -16.41 -24.58 26.15
CA GLY A 11 -15.75 -24.38 24.85
C GLY A 11 -15.33 -22.93 24.55
N LYS A 12 -16.15 -21.95 24.94
CA LYS A 12 -15.87 -20.52 24.70
C LYS A 12 -14.65 -20.03 25.50
N LYS A 13 -14.49 -20.50 26.75
CA LYS A 13 -13.33 -20.17 27.59
C LYS A 13 -12.04 -20.79 27.04
N ILE A 14 -12.12 -22.01 26.51
CA ILE A 14 -10.98 -22.68 25.86
C ILE A 14 -10.54 -21.91 24.61
N LEU A 15 -11.50 -21.48 23.78
CA LEU A 15 -11.19 -20.67 22.58
C LEU A 15 -10.51 -19.35 22.93
N THR A 16 -11.00 -18.63 23.94
CA THR A 16 -10.37 -17.36 24.38
C THR A 16 -8.92 -17.57 24.83
N VAL A 17 -8.63 -18.64 25.59
CA VAL A 17 -7.26 -18.95 26.02
C VAL A 17 -6.36 -19.28 24.84
N ILE A 18 -6.86 -20.04 23.85
CA ILE A 18 -6.12 -20.36 22.62
C ILE A 18 -5.78 -19.09 21.83
N LEU A 19 -6.74 -18.17 21.68
CA LEU A 19 -6.52 -16.92 20.95
C LEU A 19 -5.48 -16.02 21.63
N ILE A 20 -5.50 -15.93 22.96
CA ILE A 20 -4.49 -15.17 23.72
C ILE A 20 -3.10 -15.80 23.54
N ALA A 21 -3.00 -17.13 23.67
CA ALA A 21 -1.73 -17.84 23.48
C ALA A 21 -1.18 -17.67 22.05
N ALA A 22 -2.05 -17.75 21.04
CA ALA A 22 -1.67 -17.54 19.65
C ALA A 22 -1.18 -16.10 19.39
N ASN A 23 -1.86 -15.10 19.96
CA ASN A 23 -1.47 -13.70 19.79
C ASN A 23 -0.12 -13.39 20.46
N LEU A 24 0.14 -13.99 21.65
CA LEU A 24 1.43 -13.87 22.33
C LEU A 24 2.55 -14.58 21.55
N LEU A 25 2.28 -15.75 20.97
CA LEU A 25 3.25 -16.47 20.15
C LEU A 25 3.65 -15.65 18.91
N MET A 26 2.67 -15.09 18.21
CA MET A 26 2.91 -14.21 17.05
C MET A 26 3.75 -12.98 17.43
N LEU A 27 3.49 -12.38 18.60
CA LEU A 27 4.27 -11.25 19.10
C LEU A 27 5.75 -11.63 19.36
N VAL A 28 6.00 -12.79 19.98
CA VAL A 28 7.36 -13.27 20.27
C VAL A 28 8.14 -13.55 18.97
N VAL A 29 7.50 -14.20 18.00
CA VAL A 29 8.12 -14.45 16.68
C VAL A 29 8.42 -13.14 15.96
N GLY A 30 7.52 -12.14 16.06
CA GLY A 30 7.76 -10.79 15.55
C GLY A 30 9.05 -10.18 16.10
N ILE A 31 9.24 -10.18 17.43
CA ILE A 31 10.43 -9.58 18.06
C ILE A 31 11.73 -10.29 17.65
N ILE A 32 11.71 -11.62 17.51
CA ILE A 32 12.90 -12.42 17.15
C ILE A 32 13.27 -12.25 15.67
N THR A 33 12.27 -12.07 14.80
CA THR A 33 12.47 -11.92 13.34
C THR A 33 12.79 -10.49 12.92
N ILE A 34 12.68 -9.50 13.82
CA ILE A 34 13.16 -8.15 13.58
C ILE A 34 14.68 -8.20 13.35
N PRO A 35 15.18 -7.83 12.15
CA PRO A 35 16.60 -7.81 11.85
C PRO A 35 17.36 -6.94 12.88
N PRO A 36 18.58 -7.30 13.28
CA PRO A 36 19.34 -6.60 14.34
C PRO A 36 19.55 -5.09 14.07
N ASN A 37 19.38 -4.65 12.81
CA ASN A 37 19.42 -3.24 12.43
C ASN A 37 18.27 -2.39 13.01
N MET A 38 17.22 -2.98 13.59
CA MET A 38 16.09 -2.25 14.20
C MET A 38 16.09 -2.30 15.74
N GLN A 39 16.97 -3.10 16.37
CA GLN A 39 17.01 -3.26 17.84
C GLN A 39 17.92 -2.26 18.56
N ARG A 40 18.64 -1.38 17.84
CA ARG A 40 19.55 -0.39 18.44
C ARG A 40 19.09 1.03 18.15
N SER A 41 18.18 1.56 18.97
CA SER A 41 17.98 3.02 19.12
C SER A 41 17.32 3.39 20.46
N ALA A 42 17.68 2.70 21.54
CA ALA A 42 17.34 3.13 22.90
C ALA A 42 18.61 3.30 23.74
N GLU A 43 19.60 4.00 23.20
CA GLU A 43 20.69 4.56 24.01
C GLU A 43 21.42 5.67 23.24
N LYS A 44 20.95 6.91 23.41
CA LYS A 44 21.84 8.06 23.52
C LYS A 44 21.13 9.20 24.24
N THR A 45 21.40 9.32 25.54
CA THR A 45 21.32 10.59 26.26
C THR A 45 22.20 11.60 25.54
N GLY A 46 21.56 12.56 24.89
CA GLY A 46 22.16 13.70 24.23
C GLY A 46 21.02 14.60 23.75
N ALA A 47 21.05 15.87 24.13
CA ALA A 47 20.00 16.86 23.88
C ALA A 47 19.38 16.73 22.47
N PRO A 48 18.06 16.97 22.31
CA PRO A 48 17.41 16.81 21.01
C PRO A 48 17.93 17.87 20.04
N LEU A 49 18.93 17.49 19.25
CA LEU A 49 19.15 18.10 17.94
C LEU A 49 17.98 17.60 17.11
N ALA A 50 17.02 18.49 16.86
CA ALA A 50 15.95 18.23 15.90
C ALA A 50 16.59 17.65 14.63
N PRO A 51 16.12 16.50 14.11
CA PRO A 51 16.58 16.02 12.81
C PRO A 51 16.38 17.16 11.81
N PRO A 52 17.27 17.34 10.82
CA PRO A 52 16.99 18.26 9.73
C PRO A 52 15.64 17.86 9.17
N VAL A 53 14.65 18.74 9.34
CA VAL A 53 13.35 18.57 8.71
C VAL A 53 13.67 18.51 7.23
N ALA A 54 13.65 17.31 6.65
CA ALA A 54 13.68 17.15 5.21
C ALA A 54 12.59 18.06 4.69
N ALA A 55 12.97 19.06 3.89
CA ALA A 55 12.01 20.00 3.35
C ALA A 55 10.89 19.18 2.71
N GLN A 56 9.67 19.33 3.25
CA GLN A 56 8.51 18.70 2.66
C GLN A 56 8.35 19.35 1.30
N VAL A 57 8.76 18.65 0.25
CA VAL A 57 8.51 19.08 -1.12
C VAL A 57 6.99 19.15 -1.22
N PRO A 58 6.38 20.29 -1.59
CA PRO A 58 4.95 20.34 -1.83
C PRO A 58 4.64 19.31 -2.92
N LEU A 59 3.93 18.24 -2.52
CA LEU A 59 3.63 17.10 -3.38
C LEU A 59 2.41 17.36 -4.26
N SER A 60 1.61 18.36 -3.89
CA SER A 60 0.46 18.82 -4.67
C SER A 60 0.92 19.57 -5.91
N THR A 61 0.65 19.01 -7.08
CA THR A 61 0.68 19.77 -8.33
C THR A 61 -0.55 20.68 -8.40
N GLY A 62 -0.44 21.82 -9.10
CA GLY A 62 -1.57 22.74 -9.27
C GLY A 62 -2.66 22.19 -10.20
N GLU A 63 -2.27 21.40 -11.20
CA GLU A 63 -3.18 20.73 -12.13
C GLU A 63 -3.50 19.32 -11.62
N ARG A 64 -4.79 18.97 -11.66
CA ARG A 64 -5.32 17.70 -11.18
C ARG A 64 -5.84 16.89 -12.36
N PRO A 65 -5.50 15.59 -12.45
CA PRO A 65 -6.00 14.74 -13.51
C PRO A 65 -7.50 14.49 -13.37
N ASP A 66 -8.17 14.32 -14.51
CA ASP A 66 -9.57 13.92 -14.57
C ASP A 66 -9.76 12.76 -15.56
N LEU A 67 -11.02 12.39 -15.82
CA LEU A 67 -11.33 11.27 -16.71
C LEU A 67 -10.89 11.53 -18.16
N GLU A 68 -10.93 12.77 -18.64
CA GLU A 68 -10.65 13.10 -20.05
C GLU A 68 -9.19 12.78 -20.40
N ASP A 69 -8.27 12.96 -19.44
CA ASP A 69 -6.85 12.61 -19.55
C ASP A 69 -6.60 11.10 -19.82
N PHE A 70 -7.57 10.24 -19.51
CA PHE A 70 -7.43 8.79 -19.60
C PHE A 70 -8.42 8.10 -20.53
N LEU A 71 -9.26 8.84 -21.28
CA LEU A 71 -10.21 8.22 -22.22
C LEU A 71 -9.51 7.35 -23.27
N TRP A 72 -8.32 7.76 -23.72
CA TRP A 72 -7.49 6.95 -24.63
C TRP A 72 -7.16 5.57 -24.06
N TYR A 73 -7.08 5.45 -22.72
CA TYR A 73 -6.85 4.18 -22.06
C TYR A 73 -8.18 3.47 -21.76
N THR A 74 -9.15 4.15 -21.13
CA THR A 74 -10.37 3.50 -20.64
C THR A 74 -11.34 3.09 -21.74
N GLU A 75 -11.37 3.82 -22.86
CA GLU A 75 -12.29 3.54 -23.97
C GLU A 75 -11.63 2.75 -25.10
N ASP A 76 -10.32 2.88 -25.30
CA ASP A 76 -9.60 2.19 -26.38
C ASP A 76 -8.73 1.06 -25.81
N VAL A 77 -7.57 1.38 -25.21
CA VAL A 77 -6.55 0.38 -24.84
C VAL A 77 -7.07 -0.70 -23.88
N PHE A 78 -7.98 -0.34 -22.98
CA PHE A 78 -8.57 -1.27 -22.02
C PHE A 78 -9.45 -2.33 -22.70
N TYR A 79 -10.17 -1.97 -23.77
CA TYR A 79 -11.09 -2.88 -24.47
C TYR A 79 -10.45 -3.53 -25.71
N ASP A 80 -9.71 -2.76 -26.50
CA ASP A 80 -9.12 -3.18 -27.78
C ASP A 80 -7.69 -3.70 -27.64
N GLY A 81 -7.06 -3.46 -26.48
CA GLY A 81 -5.68 -3.81 -26.21
C GLY A 81 -4.67 -2.76 -26.71
N VAL A 82 -3.39 -3.03 -26.48
CA VAL A 82 -2.31 -2.12 -26.89
C VAL A 82 -2.15 -2.14 -28.42
N PRO A 83 -2.09 -0.98 -29.09
CA PRO A 83 -1.85 -0.91 -30.54
C PRO A 83 -0.59 -1.67 -30.97
N THR A 84 -0.63 -2.34 -32.12
CA THR A 84 0.47 -3.19 -32.60
C THR A 84 1.76 -2.43 -32.93
N ASP A 85 1.65 -1.13 -33.17
CA ASP A 85 2.74 -0.20 -33.47
C ASP A 85 3.20 0.61 -32.24
N ALA A 86 2.66 0.31 -31.06
CA ALA A 86 3.10 0.94 -29.82
C ALA A 86 4.58 0.68 -29.56
N VAL A 87 5.29 1.72 -29.13
CA VAL A 87 6.72 1.67 -28.84
C VAL A 87 6.93 1.60 -27.33
N PHE A 88 7.71 0.62 -26.87
CA PHE A 88 8.06 0.51 -25.47
C PHE A 88 9.07 1.58 -25.06
N ILE A 89 8.81 2.20 -23.91
CA ILE A 89 9.76 3.07 -23.24
C ILE A 89 10.66 2.21 -22.35
N GLU A 90 11.90 1.96 -22.78
CA GLU A 90 12.84 1.09 -22.05
C GLU A 90 13.88 1.87 -21.21
N ASN A 91 13.92 3.20 -21.35
CA ASN A 91 14.89 4.03 -20.63
C ASN A 91 14.25 4.63 -19.37
N PHE A 92 14.78 4.32 -18.20
CA PHE A 92 14.26 4.85 -16.93
C PHE A 92 14.31 6.38 -16.87
N GLY A 93 15.33 7.02 -17.45
CA GLY A 93 15.50 8.46 -17.42
C GLY A 93 14.39 9.24 -18.13
N VAL A 94 13.64 8.62 -19.06
CA VAL A 94 12.50 9.29 -19.71
C VAL A 94 11.20 9.12 -18.94
N ILE A 95 11.12 8.21 -17.96
CA ILE A 95 9.94 8.06 -17.10
C ILE A 95 10.06 8.80 -15.77
N THR A 96 11.22 9.35 -15.41
CA THR A 96 11.34 10.18 -14.20
C THR A 96 10.62 11.52 -14.36
N GLY A 97 9.97 12.01 -13.31
CA GLY A 97 9.24 13.28 -13.33
C GLY A 97 7.83 13.17 -12.75
N GLY A 98 7.00 14.17 -13.04
CA GLY A 98 5.59 14.20 -12.66
C GLY A 98 4.69 13.61 -13.74
N TRP A 99 3.70 12.83 -13.34
CA TRP A 99 2.76 12.11 -14.19
C TRP A 99 1.34 12.21 -13.65
N LYS A 100 0.37 12.17 -14.55
CA LYS A 100 -1.03 11.89 -14.23
C LYS A 100 -1.19 10.37 -14.11
N GLY A 101 -1.79 9.90 -13.02
CA GLY A 101 -1.98 8.48 -12.72
C GLY A 101 -3.45 8.09 -12.61
N LEU A 102 -3.75 6.87 -13.08
CA LEU A 102 -5.03 6.18 -12.96
C LEU A 102 -4.80 4.87 -12.21
N ILE A 103 -5.56 4.64 -11.14
CA ILE A 103 -5.63 3.34 -10.47
C ILE A 103 -6.98 2.72 -10.81
N ILE A 104 -6.93 1.47 -11.30
CA ILE A 104 -8.09 0.62 -11.48
C ILE A 104 -7.98 -0.54 -10.50
N TYR A 105 -8.95 -0.69 -9.61
CA TYR A 105 -8.93 -1.74 -8.60
C TYR A 105 -10.34 -2.24 -8.29
N ASP A 106 -10.45 -3.46 -7.78
CA ASP A 106 -11.71 -4.04 -7.33
C ASP A 106 -11.78 -3.96 -5.79
N PRO A 107 -12.50 -2.98 -5.22
CA PRO A 107 -12.57 -2.81 -3.77
C PRO A 107 -13.28 -3.97 -3.06
N ASP A 108 -14.23 -4.60 -3.75
CA ASP A 108 -15.16 -5.57 -3.18
C ASP A 108 -14.85 -7.01 -3.60
N ASN A 109 -13.80 -7.21 -4.41
CA ASN A 109 -13.49 -8.48 -5.06
C ASN A 109 -14.71 -9.04 -5.83
N ALA A 110 -15.48 -8.14 -6.43
CA ALA A 110 -16.70 -8.41 -7.18
C ALA A 110 -16.40 -8.46 -8.68
N TYR A 111 -16.62 -9.63 -9.27
CA TYR A 111 -16.36 -9.85 -10.70
C TYR A 111 -17.07 -8.82 -11.58
N GLY A 112 -16.29 -8.12 -12.42
CA GLY A 112 -16.79 -7.13 -13.37
C GLY A 112 -17.09 -5.76 -12.78
N ALA A 113 -16.73 -5.51 -11.52
CA ALA A 113 -16.80 -4.19 -10.90
C ALA A 113 -15.40 -3.69 -10.58
N ASN A 114 -15.15 -2.42 -10.85
CA ASN A 114 -13.91 -1.74 -10.53
C ASN A 114 -14.18 -0.29 -10.10
N ALA A 115 -13.39 0.19 -9.16
CA ALA A 115 -13.26 1.60 -8.85
C ALA A 115 -12.13 2.21 -9.71
N LEU A 116 -12.26 3.51 -9.97
CA LEU A 116 -11.26 4.33 -10.64
C LEU A 116 -10.84 5.46 -9.70
N GLU A 117 -9.54 5.65 -9.55
CA GLU A 117 -8.97 6.80 -8.83
C GLU A 117 -7.95 7.53 -9.67
N PHE A 118 -8.00 8.86 -9.63
CA PHE A 118 -7.08 9.76 -10.32
C PHE A 118 -6.15 10.44 -9.30
N LEU A 119 -4.87 10.49 -9.60
CA LEU A 119 -3.87 11.07 -8.70
C LEU A 119 -2.63 11.52 -9.48
N ASN A 120 -1.83 12.40 -8.88
CA ASN A 120 -0.54 12.75 -9.44
C ASN A 120 0.56 11.84 -8.89
N VAL A 121 1.45 11.39 -9.78
CA VAL A 121 2.56 10.51 -9.46
C VAL A 121 3.86 11.24 -9.73
N SER A 122 4.80 11.19 -8.78
CA SER A 122 6.20 11.53 -9.06
C SER A 122 7.05 10.27 -9.08
N ILE A 123 7.74 10.05 -10.20
CA ILE A 123 8.66 8.94 -10.42
C ILE A 123 10.08 9.47 -10.26
N ALA A 124 10.83 8.89 -9.31
CA ALA A 124 12.20 9.28 -9.02
C ALA A 124 13.08 8.04 -8.74
N GLY A 125 14.39 8.28 -8.61
CA GLY A 125 15.36 7.24 -8.28
C GLY A 125 16.10 6.71 -9.50
N LYS A 126 16.33 5.40 -9.54
CA LYS A 126 17.07 4.68 -10.58
C LYS A 126 16.34 3.37 -10.92
N ALA A 127 16.73 2.74 -12.03
CA ALA A 127 16.15 1.46 -12.46
C ALA A 127 16.26 0.34 -11.41
N ASP A 128 17.30 0.36 -10.56
CA ASP A 128 17.52 -0.59 -9.46
C ASP A 128 16.96 -0.13 -8.11
N ASN A 129 16.46 1.11 -8.02
CA ASN A 129 15.92 1.70 -6.79
C ASN A 129 14.90 2.79 -7.14
N LEU A 130 13.65 2.36 -7.34
CA LEU A 130 12.52 3.19 -7.71
C LEU A 130 11.89 3.84 -6.48
N SER A 131 11.58 5.13 -6.57
CA SER A 131 10.73 5.86 -5.63
C SER A 131 9.50 6.38 -6.35
N LEU A 132 8.32 6.06 -5.82
CA LEU A 132 7.04 6.59 -6.27
C LEU A 132 6.44 7.43 -5.16
N THR A 133 6.08 8.67 -5.48
CA THR A 133 5.28 9.52 -4.60
C THR A 133 3.90 9.70 -5.21
N LEU A 134 2.89 9.30 -4.46
CA LEU A 134 1.49 9.32 -4.89
C LEU A 134 0.78 10.43 -4.12
N ASP A 135 0.22 11.40 -4.83
CA ASP A 135 -0.49 12.55 -4.28
C ASP A 135 -2.00 12.32 -4.41
N TRP A 136 -2.58 11.72 -3.37
CA TRP A 136 -4.02 11.50 -3.21
C TRP A 136 -4.73 12.74 -2.65
N TYR A 137 -6.06 12.73 -2.78
CA TYR A 137 -6.97 13.74 -2.25
C TYR A 137 -7.75 13.21 -1.06
#